data_AF-A0A2N5KA61-F1
#
_entry.id   AF-A0A2N5KA61-F1
#
_cell.length_a   1.000
_cell.length_b   1.000
_cell.length_c   1.000
_cell.angle_alpha   90.00
_cell.angle_beta   90.00
_cell.angle_gamma   90.00
#
_symmetry.space_group_name_H-M   'P 1'
#
loop_
_entity.id
_entity.type
_entity.pdbx_description
1 polymer ?
#
loop_
_entity_poly.entity_id
_entity_poly.type
_entity_poly.pdbx_seq_one_letter_code
_entity_poly.pdbx_strand_id
1 'polypeptide(L)'
;MYSFYPLKKVQRKTLVCLWSIGVLMGLAAVKLDVTSEGIGWWFIAGLLLIAALRRTPNAVLLVLISGLLVGNLQGSRVAQDVALYDLFMGQKVTLVGTVSEDPTYGERGERIFYASDVAISGKSLPGKVRISTLSAVTIGRGDAIVAQGRVKPGFGPYQARISYASILEHAESQSLILRVRDSFASGVRNAIPEPSASLGLGFLLGLKSGLPDDLADDLRTLGLTHIIVASGYNLTILIRLARRSLAPISKYQAFVCSLTLMAGFVAVTGVSPSMARAAFVTSLALTAWYYGRRIHPVLLLLFAAAITALINPLYIWSDMGWYLSFFAFAGVLIVAPLIMHLIYGRNEPSFIGQITIETLAAQLMTLPLIMFVFGVFSPLSLLANILIVPLIPLAMLGTFVAGVVGIFLPYVASWFGLLPSAIIWYMISISQILADVSWSHFDLAISASFMVLIYIVGNIWLWLLMRRSNFNLLSARITD
;
A
#
# COMPACT_ATOMS: atom_id res chain seq x y z
N MET A 1 27.81 -43.50 29.11
CA MET A 1 28.27 -42.27 28.43
C MET A 1 27.22 -41.88 27.39
N TYR A 2 26.24 -41.05 27.76
CA TYR A 2 25.14 -40.71 26.83
C TYR A 2 25.63 -39.71 25.78
N SER A 3 25.54 -40.11 24.51
CA SER A 3 25.84 -39.23 23.38
C SER A 3 24.80 -38.11 23.31
N PHE A 4 25.20 -36.90 23.72
CA PHE A 4 24.42 -35.68 23.50
C PHE A 4 24.36 -35.41 22.00
N TYR A 5 23.28 -35.87 21.35
CA TYR A 5 22.94 -35.43 20.00
C TYR A 5 22.91 -33.89 19.97
N PRO A 6 23.74 -33.22 19.15
CA PRO A 6 23.75 -31.76 19.10
C PRO A 6 22.41 -31.27 18.56
N LEU A 7 21.62 -30.63 19.44
CA LEU A 7 20.31 -30.08 19.11
C LEU A 7 20.39 -29.24 17.84
N LYS A 8 19.63 -29.66 16.82
CA LYS A 8 19.74 -29.14 15.45
C LYS A 8 19.45 -27.63 15.43
N LYS A 9 20.48 -26.82 15.15
CA LYS A 9 20.40 -25.35 15.22
C LYS A 9 19.26 -24.81 14.36
N VAL A 10 18.44 -23.93 14.94
CA VAL A 10 17.28 -23.34 14.26
C VAL A 10 17.74 -22.43 13.11
N GLN A 11 17.06 -22.51 11.96
CA GLN A 11 17.40 -21.72 10.77
C GLN A 11 17.10 -20.23 11.01
N ARG A 12 18.02 -19.34 10.58
CA ARG A 12 17.87 -17.87 10.76
C ARG A 12 16.54 -17.35 10.24
N LYS A 13 16.11 -17.81 9.06
CA LYS A 13 14.83 -17.43 8.43
C LYS A 13 13.62 -17.74 9.31
N THR A 14 13.61 -18.90 9.97
CA THR A 14 12.52 -19.31 10.87
C THR A 14 12.42 -18.38 12.08
N LEU A 15 13.56 -18.02 12.67
CA LEU A 15 13.59 -17.07 13.79
C LEU A 15 13.05 -15.69 13.37
N VAL A 16 13.46 -15.15 12.23
CA VAL A 16 12.94 -13.84 11.76
C VAL A 16 11.44 -13.89 11.45
N CYS A 17 10.93 -14.98 10.86
CA CYS A 17 9.49 -15.17 10.69
C CYS A 17 8.75 -15.19 12.04
N LEU A 18 9.25 -15.94 13.02
CA LEU A 18 8.65 -16.02 14.36
C LEU A 18 8.68 -14.68 15.10
N TRP A 19 9.78 -13.93 14.99
CA TRP A 19 9.88 -12.58 15.55
C TRP A 19 8.81 -11.67 14.96
N SER A 20 8.67 -11.72 13.63
CA SER A 20 7.70 -10.92 12.88
C SER A 20 6.26 -11.25 13.27
N ILE A 21 5.94 -12.55 13.44
CA ILE A 21 4.63 -12.99 13.96
C ILE A 21 4.43 -12.49 15.39
N GLY A 22 5.44 -12.61 16.26
CA GLY A 22 5.42 -12.06 17.62
C GLY A 22 5.08 -10.58 17.64
N VAL A 23 5.77 -9.77 16.85
CA VAL A 23 5.53 -8.32 16.69
C VAL A 23 4.08 -8.02 16.29
N LEU A 24 3.57 -8.70 15.27
CA LEU A 24 2.19 -8.49 14.78
C LEU A 24 1.15 -8.88 15.85
N MET A 25 1.37 -9.97 16.58
CA MET A 25 0.51 -10.37 17.70
C MET A 25 0.58 -9.37 18.87
N GLY A 26 1.77 -8.85 19.19
CA GLY A 26 1.97 -7.86 20.25
C GLY A 26 1.23 -6.55 19.96
N LEU A 27 1.29 -6.07 18.70
CA LEU A 27 0.55 -4.90 18.22
C LEU A 27 -0.97 -5.14 18.22
N ALA A 28 -1.41 -6.35 17.83
CA ALA A 28 -2.84 -6.71 17.85
C ALA A 28 -3.39 -6.84 19.28
N ALA A 29 -2.60 -7.31 20.24
CA ALA A 29 -3.00 -7.47 21.64
C ALA A 29 -3.34 -6.14 22.33
N VAL A 30 -2.72 -5.03 21.91
CA VAL A 30 -3.05 -3.67 22.40
C VAL A 30 -4.49 -3.27 22.06
N LYS A 31 -5.06 -3.77 20.95
CA LYS A 31 -6.47 -3.56 20.58
C LYS A 31 -7.45 -4.41 21.43
N LEU A 32 -6.93 -5.30 22.29
CA LEU A 32 -7.68 -6.10 23.26
C LEU A 32 -7.39 -5.62 24.70
N ASP A 33 -7.01 -4.34 24.85
CA ASP A 33 -6.64 -3.68 26.12
C ASP A 33 -5.47 -4.33 26.89
N VAL A 34 -4.71 -5.22 26.25
CA VAL A 34 -3.47 -5.77 26.81
C VAL A 34 -2.34 -4.78 26.53
N THR A 35 -2.13 -3.84 27.45
CA THR A 35 -1.04 -2.83 27.38
C THR A 35 0.11 -3.15 28.32
N SER A 36 1.34 -2.86 27.90
CA SER A 36 2.54 -2.97 28.74
C SER A 36 3.26 -1.63 28.84
N GLU A 37 3.52 -1.18 30.07
CA GLU A 37 4.28 0.04 30.35
C GLU A 37 5.64 -0.28 30.98
N GLY A 38 6.63 0.57 30.70
CA GLY A 38 7.95 0.54 31.35
C GLY A 38 9.13 0.25 30.42
N ILE A 39 10.19 1.04 30.56
CA ILE A 39 11.45 0.95 29.79
C ILE A 39 12.13 -0.41 29.98
N GLY A 40 11.97 -1.06 31.13
CA GLY A 40 12.55 -2.37 31.44
C GLY A 40 12.17 -3.48 30.45
N TRP A 41 10.98 -3.43 29.86
CA TRP A 41 10.53 -4.41 28.87
C TRP A 41 11.29 -4.34 27.55
N TRP A 42 11.75 -3.15 27.13
CA TRP A 42 12.64 -3.00 25.98
C TRP A 42 13.99 -3.69 26.23
N PHE A 43 14.52 -3.55 27.44
CA PHE A 43 15.77 -4.20 27.84
C PHE A 43 15.61 -5.74 27.89
N ILE A 44 14.51 -6.24 28.44
CA ILE A 44 14.17 -7.67 28.44
C ILE A 44 14.04 -8.19 27.00
N ALA A 45 13.32 -7.51 26.12
CA ALA A 45 13.18 -7.91 24.73
C ALA A 45 14.53 -7.96 23.98
N GLY A 46 15.42 -6.98 24.25
CA GLY A 46 16.80 -6.97 23.75
C GLY A 46 17.63 -8.16 24.24
N LEU A 47 17.57 -8.48 25.54
CA LEU A 47 18.26 -9.64 26.12
C LEU A 47 17.75 -10.97 25.52
N LEU A 48 16.44 -11.11 25.32
CA LEU A 48 15.82 -12.28 24.69
C LEU A 48 16.27 -12.44 23.23
N LEU A 49 16.36 -11.35 22.46
CA LEU A 49 16.93 -11.33 21.10
C LEU A 49 18.42 -11.75 21.09
N ILE A 50 19.22 -11.24 22.01
CA ILE A 50 20.65 -11.60 22.13
C ILE A 50 20.80 -13.08 22.51
N ALA A 51 20.03 -13.58 23.47
CA ALA A 51 20.02 -14.99 23.86
C ALA A 51 19.64 -15.90 22.67
N ALA A 52 18.71 -15.47 21.83
CA ALA A 52 18.29 -16.18 20.63
C ALA A 52 19.36 -16.27 19.53
N LEU A 53 20.37 -15.39 19.50
CA LEU A 53 21.50 -15.48 18.55
C LEU A 53 22.26 -16.81 18.68
N ARG A 54 22.14 -17.52 19.81
CA ARG A 54 22.70 -18.86 20.06
C ARG A 54 21.99 -19.97 19.26
N ARG A 55 20.77 -19.74 18.76
CA ARG A 55 19.98 -20.63 17.86
C ARG A 55 19.75 -22.05 18.41
N THR A 56 19.70 -22.17 19.74
CA THR A 56 19.20 -23.35 20.46
C THR A 56 17.70 -23.55 20.19
N PRO A 57 17.09 -24.70 20.52
CA PRO A 57 15.64 -24.90 20.34
C PRO A 57 14.81 -23.82 21.07
N ASN A 58 15.21 -23.47 22.28
CA ASN A 58 14.57 -22.45 23.11
C ASN A 58 14.58 -21.06 22.45
N ALA A 59 15.48 -20.79 21.49
CA ALA A 59 15.49 -19.54 20.74
C ALA A 59 14.17 -19.30 19.97
N VAL A 60 13.41 -20.35 19.63
CA VAL A 60 12.05 -20.20 19.04
C VAL A 60 11.13 -19.43 19.97
N LEU A 61 11.06 -19.83 21.25
CA LEU A 61 10.19 -19.20 22.24
C LEU A 61 10.72 -17.81 22.62
N LEU A 62 12.02 -17.67 22.86
CA LEU A 62 12.65 -16.39 23.23
C LEU A 62 12.43 -15.31 22.16
N VAL A 63 12.49 -15.68 20.88
CA VAL A 63 12.26 -14.76 19.75
C VAL A 63 10.78 -14.38 19.60
N LEU A 64 9.88 -15.34 19.82
CA LEU A 64 8.44 -15.07 19.76
C LEU A 64 8.03 -14.09 20.88
N ILE A 65 8.51 -14.32 22.10
CA ILE A 65 8.28 -13.43 23.26
C ILE A 65 8.92 -12.06 23.03
N SER A 66 10.16 -11.99 22.53
CA SER A 66 10.80 -10.69 22.27
C SER A 66 10.09 -9.88 21.19
N GLY A 67 9.56 -10.54 20.16
CA GLY A 67 8.70 -9.91 19.15
C GLY A 67 7.40 -9.38 19.77
N LEU A 68 6.72 -10.21 20.57
CA LEU A 68 5.48 -9.84 21.26
C LEU A 68 5.68 -8.62 22.17
N LEU A 69 6.74 -8.60 22.98
CA LEU A 69 7.09 -7.45 23.81
C LEU A 69 7.34 -6.19 22.98
N VAL A 70 8.19 -6.26 21.94
CA VAL A 70 8.48 -5.09 21.08
C VAL A 70 7.21 -4.54 20.42
N GLY A 71 6.36 -5.43 19.88
CA GLY A 71 5.08 -5.04 19.29
C GLY A 71 4.13 -4.41 20.31
N ASN A 72 4.01 -5.01 21.49
CA ASN A 72 3.09 -4.54 22.52
C ASN A 72 3.53 -3.21 23.14
N LEU A 73 4.82 -2.99 23.36
CA LEU A 73 5.35 -1.72 23.87
C LEU A 73 5.18 -0.58 22.88
N GLN A 74 5.51 -0.82 21.61
CA GLN A 74 5.34 0.17 20.55
C GLN A 74 3.86 0.50 20.31
N GLY A 75 2.99 -0.52 20.35
CA GLY A 75 1.55 -0.33 20.30
C GLY A 75 1.02 0.44 21.52
N SER A 76 1.39 0.06 22.74
CA SER A 76 0.90 0.71 23.98
C SER A 76 1.22 2.21 23.99
N ARG A 77 2.44 2.59 23.59
CA ARG A 77 2.84 3.99 23.43
C ARG A 77 1.94 4.74 22.44
N VAL A 78 1.75 4.21 21.23
CA VAL A 78 0.92 4.87 20.21
C VAL A 78 -0.56 4.89 20.62
N ALA A 79 -1.04 3.88 21.34
CA ALA A 79 -2.41 3.84 21.87
C ALA A 79 -2.65 4.92 22.94
N GLN A 80 -1.69 5.15 23.86
CA GLN A 80 -1.73 6.27 24.81
C GLN A 80 -1.76 7.62 24.08
N ASP A 81 -0.90 7.81 23.08
CA ASP A 81 -0.85 9.02 22.27
C ASP A 81 -2.15 9.25 21.46
N VAL A 82 -2.84 8.19 21.04
CA VAL A 82 -4.16 8.25 20.40
C VAL A 82 -5.29 8.53 21.39
N ALA A 83 -5.25 7.99 22.62
CA ALA A 83 -6.26 8.26 23.64
C ALA A 83 -6.33 9.75 24.03
N LEU A 84 -5.27 10.54 23.76
CA LEU A 84 -5.30 11.99 23.91
C LEU A 84 -6.34 12.70 23.00
N TYR A 85 -6.78 12.09 21.89
CA TYR A 85 -7.87 12.65 21.09
C TYR A 85 -9.20 12.71 21.85
N ASP A 86 -9.45 11.76 22.76
CA ASP A 86 -10.69 11.68 23.53
C ASP A 86 -10.89 12.89 24.46
N LEU A 87 -9.79 13.47 24.96
CA LEU A 87 -9.79 14.70 25.76
C LEU A 87 -10.35 15.92 25.00
N PHE A 88 -10.32 15.89 23.67
CA PHE A 88 -10.77 16.98 22.80
C PHE A 88 -12.11 16.69 22.10
N MET A 89 -12.67 15.47 22.25
CA MET A 89 -13.91 15.06 21.57
C MET A 89 -15.08 15.98 21.94
N GLY A 90 -15.79 16.45 20.93
CA GLY A 90 -16.92 17.36 21.12
C GLY A 90 -16.54 18.79 21.54
N GLN A 91 -15.26 19.13 21.71
CA GLN A 91 -14.80 20.50 21.99
C GLN A 91 -14.48 21.25 20.69
N LYS A 92 -14.52 22.59 20.74
CA LYS A 92 -14.03 23.45 19.65
C LYS A 92 -12.54 23.70 19.91
N VAL A 93 -11.68 23.20 19.03
CA VAL A 93 -10.22 23.32 19.18
C VAL A 93 -9.60 24.00 17.96
N THR A 94 -8.42 24.58 18.16
CA THR A 94 -7.54 24.99 17.07
C THR A 94 -6.55 23.85 16.80
N LEU A 95 -6.57 23.35 15.57
CA LEU A 95 -5.69 22.32 15.05
C LEU A 95 -4.65 22.98 14.14
N VAL A 96 -3.38 22.68 14.37
CA VAL A 96 -2.27 22.97 13.46
C VAL A 96 -1.86 21.67 12.80
N GLY A 97 -1.54 21.68 11.52
CA GLY A 97 -1.06 20.47 10.83
C GLY A 97 -0.68 20.75 9.38
N THR A 98 -0.18 19.71 8.69
CA THR A 98 0.20 19.77 7.28
C THR A 98 -0.76 18.95 6.42
N VAL A 99 -1.10 19.46 5.23
CA VAL A 99 -2.05 18.79 4.33
C VAL A 99 -1.36 17.58 3.69
N SER A 100 -1.77 16.37 4.04
CA SER A 100 -1.09 15.12 3.65
C SER A 100 -1.46 14.59 2.26
N GLU A 101 -2.67 14.93 1.79
CA GLU A 101 -3.27 14.47 0.53
C GLU A 101 -3.98 15.63 -0.19
N ASP A 102 -3.99 15.61 -1.52
CA ASP A 102 -4.60 16.66 -2.34
C ASP A 102 -6.12 16.76 -2.08
N PRO A 103 -6.69 17.96 -1.83
CA PRO A 103 -8.10 18.08 -1.45
C PRO A 103 -9.07 17.59 -2.53
N THR A 104 -10.15 16.95 -2.10
CA THR A 104 -11.28 16.55 -2.95
C THR A 104 -12.50 17.41 -2.63
N TYR A 105 -13.46 17.46 -3.55
CA TYR A 105 -14.78 18.02 -3.27
C TYR A 105 -15.68 16.95 -2.65
N GLY A 106 -16.62 17.37 -1.81
CA GLY A 106 -17.75 16.56 -1.38
C GLY A 106 -19.05 17.05 -1.99
N GLU A 107 -20.08 16.21 -1.96
CA GLU A 107 -21.44 16.44 -2.51
C GLU A 107 -22.06 17.82 -2.20
N ARG A 108 -21.65 18.45 -1.10
CA ARG A 108 -22.16 19.75 -0.62
C ARG A 108 -21.29 20.94 -1.01
N GLY A 109 -20.35 20.76 -1.94
CA GLY A 109 -19.32 21.75 -2.28
C GLY A 109 -18.26 21.96 -1.19
N GLU A 110 -18.28 21.16 -0.11
CA GLU A 110 -17.25 21.23 0.94
C GLU A 110 -15.93 20.63 0.44
N ARG A 111 -14.82 21.36 0.62
CA ARG A 111 -13.48 20.84 0.36
C ARG A 111 -13.08 19.92 1.50
N ILE A 112 -12.73 18.68 1.16
CA ILE A 112 -12.32 17.63 2.09
C ILE A 112 -10.82 17.39 1.90
N PHE A 113 -10.06 17.40 2.99
CA PHE A 113 -8.64 17.06 2.97
C PHE A 113 -8.24 16.41 4.30
N TYR A 114 -6.99 15.92 4.35
CA TYR A 114 -6.49 15.13 5.47
C TYR A 114 -5.21 15.76 6.02
N ALA A 115 -5.23 16.18 7.28
CA ALA A 115 -4.05 16.71 7.96
C ALA A 115 -3.21 15.57 8.57
N SER A 116 -1.89 15.61 8.37
CA SER A 116 -0.90 14.86 9.16
C SER A 116 -0.16 15.82 10.11
N ASP A 117 0.72 15.24 10.94
CA ASP A 117 1.61 16.00 11.84
C ASP A 117 0.81 16.97 12.74
N VAL A 118 -0.33 16.45 13.20
CA VAL A 118 -1.39 17.23 13.83
C VAL A 118 -1.00 17.61 15.25
N ALA A 119 -1.06 18.92 15.54
CA ALA A 119 -0.97 19.44 16.89
C ALA A 119 -2.31 20.08 17.31
N ILE A 120 -2.87 19.62 18.42
CA ILE A 120 -4.06 20.20 19.04
C ILE A 120 -3.64 20.85 20.36
N SER A 121 -3.91 22.15 20.52
CA SER A 121 -3.56 22.92 21.73
C SER A 121 -2.09 22.76 22.14
N GLY A 122 -1.17 22.73 21.17
CA GLY A 122 0.27 22.59 21.38
C GLY A 122 0.79 21.16 21.64
N LYS A 123 -0.09 20.15 21.73
CA LYS A 123 0.31 18.74 21.82
C LYS A 123 0.29 18.09 20.44
N SER A 124 1.43 17.54 20.03
CA SER A 124 1.52 16.69 18.83
C SER A 124 0.80 15.36 19.06
N LEU A 125 -0.04 14.97 18.11
CA LEU A 125 -0.87 13.76 18.14
C LEU A 125 -0.59 12.89 16.90
N PRO A 126 -0.53 11.56 17.05
CA PRO A 126 -0.24 10.67 15.93
C PRO A 126 -1.43 10.54 14.98
N GLY A 127 -1.13 10.13 13.75
CA GLY A 127 -2.13 9.75 12.75
C GLY A 127 -2.58 10.89 11.84
N LYS A 128 -3.83 10.78 11.35
CA LYS A 128 -4.45 11.71 10.39
C LYS A 128 -5.82 12.18 10.88
N VAL A 129 -6.10 13.47 10.68
CA VAL A 129 -7.41 14.07 10.93
C VAL A 129 -8.08 14.46 9.62
N ARG A 130 -9.32 14.00 9.40
CA ARG A 130 -10.13 14.41 8.25
C ARG A 130 -10.75 15.77 8.52
N ILE A 131 -10.52 16.75 7.65
CA ILE A 131 -11.07 18.10 7.78
C ILE A 131 -11.96 18.37 6.57
N SER A 132 -13.17 18.90 6.80
CA SER A 132 -13.97 19.51 5.73
C SER A 132 -14.24 20.98 6.00
N THR A 133 -14.17 21.80 4.96
CA THR A 133 -14.33 23.26 5.02
C THR A 133 -15.18 23.78 3.86
N LEU A 134 -15.83 24.92 4.06
CA LEU A 134 -16.48 25.71 3.00
C LEU A 134 -15.64 26.96 2.66
N SER A 135 -14.43 27.08 3.19
CA SER A 135 -13.54 28.21 2.91
C SER A 135 -13.10 28.24 1.45
N ALA A 136 -13.13 29.44 0.84
CA ALA A 136 -12.69 29.66 -0.53
C ALA A 136 -11.17 29.53 -0.71
N VAL A 137 -10.39 29.59 0.38
CA VAL A 137 -8.91 29.47 0.39
C VAL A 137 -8.48 28.23 -0.38
N THR A 138 -7.62 28.42 -1.38
CA THR A 138 -6.97 27.36 -2.12
C THR A 138 -6.02 26.61 -1.20
N ILE A 139 -6.12 25.27 -1.18
CA ILE A 139 -5.31 24.41 -0.34
C ILE A 139 -4.66 23.38 -1.26
N GLY A 140 -3.34 23.32 -1.24
CA GLY A 140 -2.54 22.29 -1.85
C GLY A 140 -2.12 21.23 -0.82
N ARG A 141 -1.60 20.12 -1.34
CA ARG A 141 -0.90 19.13 -0.52
C ARG A 141 0.44 19.71 -0.07
N GLY A 142 0.84 19.45 1.17
CA GLY A 142 2.07 19.92 1.79
C GLY A 142 1.98 21.30 2.44
N ASP A 143 0.83 21.97 2.35
CA ASP A 143 0.61 23.28 2.96
C ASP A 143 0.46 23.15 4.48
N ALA A 144 0.94 24.16 5.21
CA ALA A 144 0.71 24.28 6.64
C ALA A 144 -0.60 25.05 6.88
N ILE A 145 -1.44 24.52 7.77
CA ILE A 145 -2.77 25.07 8.03
C ILE A 145 -3.05 25.18 9.52
N VAL A 146 -3.77 26.23 9.89
CA VAL A 146 -4.37 26.41 11.22
C VAL A 146 -5.88 26.42 11.03
N ALA A 147 -6.53 25.31 11.42
CA ALA A 147 -7.96 25.10 11.25
C ALA A 147 -8.64 25.03 12.63
N GLN A 148 -9.73 25.79 12.80
CA GLN A 148 -10.54 25.75 14.01
C GLN A 148 -11.89 25.08 13.74
N GLY A 149 -12.32 24.18 14.63
CA GLY A 149 -13.61 23.51 14.51
C GLY A 149 -13.88 22.53 15.64
N ARG A 150 -15.03 21.85 15.57
CA ARG A 150 -15.45 20.87 16.57
C ARG A 150 -14.91 19.49 16.24
N VAL A 151 -14.16 18.88 17.17
CA VAL A 151 -13.63 17.52 17.00
C VAL A 151 -14.77 16.50 17.14
N LYS A 152 -14.82 15.55 16.21
CA LYS A 152 -15.71 14.39 16.20
C LYS A 152 -14.87 13.11 16.10
N PRO A 153 -15.40 11.96 16.55
CA PRO A 153 -14.73 10.67 16.35
C PRO A 153 -14.39 10.45 14.87
N GLY A 154 -13.21 9.87 14.64
CA GLY A 154 -12.75 9.49 13.32
C GLY A 154 -13.46 8.25 12.76
N PHE A 155 -13.02 7.80 11.60
CA PHE A 155 -13.52 6.59 10.95
C PHE A 155 -12.43 5.99 10.07
N GLY A 156 -12.34 4.66 10.02
CA GLY A 156 -11.28 3.96 9.30
C GLY A 156 -9.90 4.47 9.74
N PRO A 157 -8.97 4.79 8.83
CA PRO A 157 -7.60 5.15 9.18
C PRO A 157 -7.45 6.51 9.90
N TYR A 158 -8.51 7.31 10.01
CA TYR A 158 -8.48 8.66 10.60
C TYR A 158 -8.90 8.63 12.07
N GLN A 159 -8.14 9.31 12.94
CA GLN A 159 -8.35 9.30 14.40
C GLN A 159 -9.44 10.28 14.83
N ALA A 160 -9.57 11.41 14.12
CA ALA A 160 -10.63 12.38 14.32
C ALA A 160 -11.15 12.98 13.01
N ARG A 161 -12.33 13.58 13.07
CA ARG A 161 -12.90 14.43 12.00
C ARG A 161 -13.24 15.82 12.54
N ILE A 162 -12.93 16.86 11.77
CA ILE A 162 -13.46 18.21 11.96
C ILE A 162 -14.36 18.53 10.76
N SER A 163 -15.61 18.91 11.02
CA SER A 163 -16.60 19.30 9.99
C SER A 163 -16.79 20.81 9.99
N TYR A 164 -16.89 21.41 8.80
CA TYR A 164 -17.07 22.86 8.60
C TYR A 164 -16.03 23.71 9.37
N ALA A 165 -14.76 23.33 9.25
CA ALA A 165 -13.64 24.02 9.89
C ALA A 165 -13.43 25.42 9.28
N SER A 166 -13.26 26.43 10.13
CA SER A 166 -12.78 27.75 9.72
C SER A 166 -11.25 27.73 9.65
N ILE A 167 -10.69 28.03 8.48
CA ILE A 167 -9.24 28.20 8.32
C ILE A 167 -8.89 29.59 8.83
N LEU A 168 -8.00 29.65 9.82
CA LEU A 168 -7.50 30.88 10.42
C LEU A 168 -6.23 31.35 9.70
N GLU A 169 -5.30 30.43 9.47
CA GLU A 169 -4.04 30.68 8.78
C GLU A 169 -3.74 29.55 7.79
N HIS A 170 -3.04 29.90 6.72
CA HIS A 170 -2.63 29.01 5.65
C HIS A 170 -1.29 29.51 5.11
N ALA A 171 -0.34 28.60 4.93
CA ALA A 171 0.95 28.87 4.30
C ALA A 171 1.27 27.80 3.26
N GLU A 172 1.47 28.22 2.02
CA GLU A 172 1.81 27.35 0.90
C GLU A 172 3.13 26.60 1.11
N SER A 173 3.18 25.35 0.65
CA SER A 173 4.39 24.54 0.72
C SER A 173 5.51 25.09 -0.16
N GLN A 174 6.66 25.39 0.45
CA GLN A 174 7.87 25.76 -0.30
C GLN A 174 8.64 24.54 -0.85
N SER A 175 8.06 23.35 -0.81
CA SER A 175 8.70 22.11 -1.27
C SER A 175 8.95 22.13 -2.78
N LEU A 176 10.24 22.06 -3.17
CA LEU A 176 10.66 21.92 -4.56
C LEU A 176 10.04 20.67 -5.23
N ILE A 177 9.84 19.59 -4.48
CA ILE A 177 9.26 18.34 -4.98
C ILE A 177 7.81 18.55 -5.42
N LEU A 178 7.03 19.31 -4.64
CA LEU A 178 5.63 19.61 -4.97
C LEU A 178 5.55 20.59 -6.15
N ARG A 179 6.40 21.62 -6.20
CA ARG A 179 6.50 22.52 -7.37
C ARG A 179 6.84 21.78 -8.66
N VAL A 180 7.76 20.82 -8.63
CA VAL A 180 8.08 19.97 -9.79
C VAL A 180 6.91 19.05 -10.14
N ARG A 181 6.26 18.43 -9.15
CA ARG A 181 5.06 17.60 -9.34
C ARG A 181 3.94 18.38 -10.04
N ASP A 182 3.65 19.59 -9.57
CA ASP A 182 2.53 20.39 -10.05
C ASP A 182 2.83 21.03 -11.42
N SER A 183 4.10 21.37 -11.68
CA SER A 183 4.58 21.76 -13.02
C SER A 183 4.45 20.61 -14.02
N PHE A 184 4.82 19.38 -13.63
CA PHE A 184 4.64 18.19 -14.44
C PHE A 184 3.15 17.86 -14.66
N ALA A 185 2.30 18.02 -13.64
CA ALA A 185 0.86 17.85 -13.77
C ALA A 185 0.24 18.82 -14.80
N SER A 186 0.65 20.09 -14.77
CA SER A 186 0.27 21.08 -15.79
C SER A 186 0.82 20.72 -17.18
N GLY A 187 2.05 20.21 -17.27
CA GLY A 187 2.63 19.70 -18.52
C GLY A 187 1.79 18.57 -19.14
N VAL A 188 1.31 17.62 -18.34
CA VAL A 188 0.41 16.55 -18.81
C VAL A 188 -0.92 17.10 -19.29
N ARG A 189 -1.56 18.03 -18.55
CA ARG A 189 -2.84 18.65 -18.93
C ARG A 189 -2.76 19.46 -20.23
N ASN A 190 -1.59 20.03 -20.54
CA ASN A 190 -1.35 20.71 -21.81
C ASN A 190 -1.14 19.71 -22.98
N ALA A 191 -0.72 18.48 -22.68
CA ALA A 191 -0.39 17.47 -23.68
C ALA A 191 -1.56 16.51 -23.98
N ILE A 192 -2.35 16.16 -22.97
CA ILE A 192 -3.40 15.13 -23.04
C ILE A 192 -4.76 15.79 -22.71
N PRO A 193 -5.83 15.51 -23.46
CA PRO A 193 -7.17 16.00 -23.13
C PRO A 193 -7.76 15.31 -21.89
N GLU A 194 -8.62 16.00 -21.17
CA GLU A 194 -9.47 15.37 -20.14
C GLU A 194 -10.53 14.47 -20.78
N PRO A 195 -10.99 13.39 -20.12
CA PRO A 195 -10.58 12.90 -18.79
C PRO A 195 -9.28 12.07 -18.77
N SER A 196 -8.63 11.88 -19.93
CA SER A 196 -7.44 11.02 -20.03
C SER A 196 -6.23 11.58 -19.27
N ALA A 197 -6.07 12.91 -19.23
CA ALA A 197 -5.03 13.55 -18.43
C ALA A 197 -5.17 13.24 -16.94
N SER A 198 -6.37 13.38 -16.36
CA SER A 198 -6.61 13.08 -14.95
C SER A 198 -6.37 11.61 -14.59
N LEU A 199 -6.76 10.64 -15.45
CA LEU A 199 -6.47 9.22 -15.19
C LEU A 199 -4.97 8.90 -15.32
N GLY A 200 -4.28 9.48 -16.31
CA GLY A 200 -2.81 9.36 -16.44
C GLY A 200 -2.04 9.97 -15.25
N LEU A 201 -2.52 11.11 -14.73
CA LEU A 201 -2.01 11.73 -13.51
C LEU A 201 -2.32 10.92 -12.25
N GLY A 202 -3.45 10.21 -12.22
CA GLY A 202 -3.71 9.17 -11.22
C GLY A 202 -2.61 8.11 -11.22
N PHE A 203 -2.34 7.48 -12.37
CA PHE A 203 -1.32 6.42 -12.47
C PHE A 203 0.09 6.87 -12.06
N LEU A 204 0.51 8.08 -12.44
CA LEU A 204 1.87 8.57 -12.18
C LEU A 204 2.05 9.27 -10.82
N LEU A 205 1.08 10.09 -10.40
CA LEU A 205 1.21 10.97 -9.23
C LEU A 205 0.28 10.58 -8.08
N GLY A 206 -0.66 9.68 -8.30
CA GLY A 206 -1.71 9.33 -7.33
C GLY A 206 -2.79 10.42 -7.16
N LEU A 207 -2.85 11.39 -8.10
CA LEU A 207 -3.82 12.48 -8.05
C LEU A 207 -5.23 11.96 -8.34
N LYS A 208 -6.09 11.94 -7.31
CA LYS A 208 -7.50 11.52 -7.44
C LYS A 208 -8.44 12.69 -7.70
N SER A 209 -8.10 13.89 -7.22
CA SER A 209 -8.99 15.06 -7.16
C SER A 209 -9.35 15.69 -8.50
N GLY A 210 -8.74 15.25 -9.61
CA GLY A 210 -9.11 15.66 -10.97
C GLY A 210 -9.98 14.67 -11.73
N LEU A 211 -10.18 13.45 -11.21
CA LEU A 211 -11.00 12.44 -11.90
C LEU A 211 -12.48 12.83 -11.84
N PRO A 212 -13.23 12.74 -12.96
CA PRO A 212 -14.69 12.83 -12.92
C PRO A 212 -15.29 11.76 -12.02
N ASP A 213 -16.33 12.12 -11.26
CA ASP A 213 -16.97 11.23 -10.29
C ASP A 213 -17.52 9.95 -10.95
N ASP A 214 -18.17 10.08 -12.11
CA ASP A 214 -18.68 8.93 -12.90
C ASP A 214 -17.57 7.89 -13.17
N LEU A 215 -16.39 8.35 -13.62
CA LEU A 215 -15.24 7.47 -13.90
C LEU A 215 -14.63 6.88 -12.62
N ALA A 216 -14.68 7.61 -11.50
CA ALA A 216 -14.25 7.08 -10.21
C ALA A 216 -15.18 5.95 -9.73
N ASP A 217 -16.49 6.06 -9.98
CA ASP A 217 -17.49 5.05 -9.64
C ASP A 217 -17.49 3.86 -10.61
N ASP A 218 -17.24 4.03 -11.91
CA ASP A 218 -16.97 2.93 -12.85
C ASP A 218 -15.79 2.08 -12.36
N LEU A 219 -14.67 2.74 -12.05
CA LEU A 219 -13.45 2.09 -11.59
C LEU A 219 -13.60 1.50 -10.19
N ARG A 220 -14.52 2.00 -9.37
CA ARG A 220 -14.93 1.39 -8.10
C ARG A 220 -15.75 0.13 -8.33
N THR A 221 -16.75 0.18 -9.21
CA THR A 221 -17.65 -0.93 -9.56
C THR A 221 -16.85 -2.13 -10.08
N LEU A 222 -15.82 -1.88 -10.90
CA LEU A 222 -14.91 -2.92 -11.41
C LEU A 222 -13.77 -3.32 -10.45
N GLY A 223 -13.69 -2.72 -9.25
CA GLY A 223 -12.62 -2.99 -8.27
C GLY A 223 -11.23 -2.48 -8.68
N LEU A 224 -11.15 -1.59 -9.67
CA LEU A 224 -9.92 -1.04 -10.25
C LEU A 224 -9.41 0.21 -9.53
N THR A 225 -10.09 0.72 -8.51
CA THR A 225 -9.65 1.87 -7.69
C THR A 225 -8.20 1.74 -7.20
N HIS A 226 -7.72 0.51 -6.97
CA HIS A 226 -6.36 0.21 -6.52
C HIS A 226 -5.24 0.57 -7.52
N ILE A 227 -5.59 0.83 -8.78
CA ILE A 227 -4.67 1.23 -9.86
C ILE A 227 -4.47 2.75 -9.90
N ILE A 228 -5.56 3.49 -9.61
CA ILE A 228 -5.60 4.96 -9.59
C ILE A 228 -4.75 5.51 -8.44
N VAL A 229 -4.86 4.90 -7.26
CA VAL A 229 -3.97 5.26 -6.15
C VAL A 229 -2.56 4.82 -6.53
N ALA A 230 -1.57 5.71 -6.38
CA ALA A 230 -0.17 5.36 -6.59
C ALA A 230 0.17 4.06 -5.86
N SER A 231 0.43 3.01 -6.65
CA SER A 231 0.42 1.62 -6.18
C SER A 231 1.81 1.00 -6.21
N GLY A 232 1.97 -0.12 -5.49
CA GLY A 232 3.20 -0.91 -5.57
C GLY A 232 3.46 -1.50 -6.96
N TYR A 233 2.42 -1.63 -7.80
CA TYR A 233 2.56 -2.07 -9.20
C TYR A 233 3.26 -0.98 -10.04
N ASN A 234 2.77 0.25 -9.95
CA ASN A 234 3.32 1.43 -10.64
C ASN A 234 4.80 1.64 -10.26
N LEU A 235 5.13 1.51 -8.96
CA LEU A 235 6.51 1.54 -8.48
C LEU A 235 7.37 0.38 -9.02
N THR A 236 6.82 -0.83 -9.11
CA THR A 236 7.52 -2.01 -9.63
C THR A 236 7.81 -1.88 -11.13
N ILE A 237 6.88 -1.31 -11.92
CA ILE A 237 7.10 -0.99 -13.33
C ILE A 237 8.29 -0.05 -13.50
N LEU A 238 8.30 1.09 -12.78
CA LEU A 238 9.36 2.09 -12.84
C LEU A 238 10.74 1.48 -12.56
N ILE A 239 10.82 0.60 -11.56
CA ILE A 239 12.06 -0.05 -11.14
C ILE A 239 12.47 -1.19 -12.09
N ARG A 240 11.51 -1.96 -12.65
CA ARG A 240 11.78 -2.93 -13.72
C ARG A 240 12.34 -2.24 -14.96
N LEU A 241 11.78 -1.09 -15.36
CA LEU A 241 12.27 -0.30 -16.49
C LEU A 241 13.71 0.19 -16.24
N ALA A 242 13.97 0.83 -15.09
CA ALA A 242 15.30 1.29 -14.71
C ALA A 242 16.35 0.16 -14.70
N ARG A 243 15.99 -1.02 -14.15
CA ARG A 243 16.83 -2.21 -14.19
C ARG A 243 17.05 -2.73 -15.61
N ARG A 244 16.01 -2.84 -16.43
CA ARG A 244 16.10 -3.36 -17.81
C ARG A 244 17.02 -2.50 -18.68
N SER A 245 16.97 -1.18 -18.53
CA SER A 245 17.80 -0.24 -19.28
C SER A 245 19.24 -0.12 -18.77
N LEU A 246 19.45 -0.11 -17.44
CA LEU A 246 20.78 0.19 -16.87
C LEU A 246 21.57 -1.05 -16.41
N ALA A 247 20.92 -2.17 -16.06
CA ALA A 247 21.62 -3.36 -15.59
C ALA A 247 22.55 -4.02 -16.62
N PRO A 248 22.30 -3.94 -17.95
CA PRO A 248 23.27 -4.36 -18.96
C PRO A 248 24.55 -3.52 -18.98
N ILE A 249 24.47 -2.25 -18.55
CA ILE A 249 25.60 -1.30 -18.53
C ILE A 249 26.35 -1.42 -17.20
N SER A 250 25.65 -1.28 -16.08
CA SER A 250 26.23 -1.40 -14.73
C SER A 250 25.17 -1.76 -13.70
N LYS A 251 25.39 -2.87 -12.99
CA LYS A 251 24.54 -3.29 -11.85
C LYS A 251 24.48 -2.25 -10.74
N TYR A 252 25.55 -1.49 -10.53
CA TYR A 252 25.60 -0.43 -9.52
C TYR A 252 24.76 0.78 -9.94
N GLN A 253 24.91 1.25 -11.19
CA GLN A 253 24.07 2.36 -11.70
C GLN A 253 22.59 1.98 -11.72
N ALA A 254 22.25 0.74 -12.12
CA ALA A 254 20.89 0.23 -12.08
C ALA A 254 20.31 0.21 -10.65
N PHE A 255 21.10 -0.22 -9.66
CA PHE A 255 20.68 -0.24 -8.25
C PHE A 255 20.47 1.18 -7.69
N VAL A 256 21.44 2.07 -7.86
CA VAL A 256 21.36 3.46 -7.37
C VAL A 256 20.20 4.20 -8.06
N CYS A 257 20.10 4.12 -9.39
CA CYS A 257 19.01 4.75 -10.14
C CYS A 257 17.63 4.22 -9.70
N SER A 258 17.48 2.90 -9.52
CA SER A 258 16.23 2.31 -9.01
C SER A 258 15.86 2.83 -7.62
N LEU A 259 16.85 3.00 -6.74
CA LEU A 259 16.64 3.50 -5.38
C LEU A 259 16.29 5.00 -5.36
N THR A 260 16.96 5.80 -6.20
CA THR A 260 16.65 7.23 -6.38
C THR A 260 15.27 7.44 -6.99
N LEU A 261 14.91 6.67 -8.03
CA LEU A 261 13.57 6.70 -8.64
C LEU A 261 12.49 6.28 -7.65
N MET A 262 12.74 5.24 -6.84
CA MET A 262 11.85 4.83 -5.75
C MET A 262 11.63 5.97 -4.74
N ALA A 263 12.71 6.59 -4.26
CA ALA A 263 12.63 7.67 -3.28
C ALA A 263 11.89 8.89 -3.85
N GLY A 264 12.19 9.28 -5.09
CA GLY A 264 11.48 10.36 -5.80
C GLY A 264 9.99 10.05 -5.99
N PHE A 265 9.65 8.85 -6.45
CA PHE A 265 8.25 8.43 -6.63
C PHE A 265 7.47 8.44 -5.32
N VAL A 266 8.05 7.93 -4.22
CA VAL A 266 7.42 7.96 -2.89
C VAL A 266 7.26 9.39 -2.36
N ALA A 267 8.23 10.28 -2.57
CA ALA A 267 8.14 11.67 -2.16
C ALA A 267 7.03 12.42 -2.93
N VAL A 268 6.94 12.20 -4.24
CA VAL A 268 5.92 12.81 -5.12
C VAL A 268 4.52 12.27 -4.82
N THR A 269 4.35 10.95 -4.75
CA THR A 269 3.03 10.30 -4.57
C THR A 269 2.55 10.28 -3.11
N GLY A 270 3.47 10.35 -2.15
CA GLY A 270 3.18 10.34 -0.72
C GLY A 270 3.21 8.96 -0.07
N VAL A 271 3.35 8.96 1.26
CA VAL A 271 3.47 7.74 2.06
C VAL A 271 2.08 7.20 2.42
N SER A 272 1.44 6.54 1.45
CA SER A 272 0.28 5.67 1.74
C SER A 272 0.74 4.33 2.34
N PRO A 273 -0.12 3.59 3.08
CA PRO A 273 0.25 2.29 3.65
C PRO A 273 0.71 1.29 2.58
N SER A 274 0.00 1.25 1.45
CA SER A 274 0.34 0.43 0.28
C SER A 274 1.70 0.83 -0.33
N MET A 275 2.00 2.14 -0.39
CA MET A 275 3.26 2.67 -0.91
C MET A 275 4.43 2.41 0.05
N ALA A 276 4.25 2.61 1.36
CA ALA A 276 5.26 2.31 2.38
C ALA A 276 5.68 0.82 2.33
N ARG A 277 4.69 -0.08 2.27
CA ARG A 277 4.91 -1.52 2.02
C ARG A 277 5.67 -1.76 0.72
N ALA A 278 5.30 -1.09 -0.37
CA ALA A 278 5.92 -1.32 -1.68
C ALA A 278 7.37 -0.87 -1.70
N ALA A 279 7.68 0.33 -1.19
CA ALA A 279 9.05 0.83 -1.07
C ALA A 279 9.91 -0.06 -0.17
N PHE A 280 9.38 -0.54 0.97
CA PHE A 280 10.10 -1.45 1.85
C PHE A 280 10.38 -2.82 1.19
N VAL A 281 9.37 -3.45 0.60
CA VAL A 281 9.53 -4.72 -0.11
C VAL A 281 10.50 -4.59 -1.29
N THR A 282 10.37 -3.54 -2.08
CA THR A 282 11.21 -3.36 -3.28
C THR A 282 12.63 -2.95 -2.93
N SER A 283 12.88 -2.16 -1.88
CA SER A 283 14.25 -1.89 -1.41
C SER A 283 14.96 -3.16 -0.92
N LEU A 284 14.25 -4.05 -0.21
CA LEU A 284 14.78 -5.37 0.16
C LEU A 284 15.05 -6.25 -1.07
N ALA A 285 14.12 -6.29 -2.03
CA ALA A 285 14.26 -7.07 -3.27
C ALA A 285 15.41 -6.57 -4.15
N LEU A 286 15.55 -5.24 -4.31
CA LEU A 286 16.66 -4.59 -5.02
C LEU A 286 18.01 -4.89 -4.36
N THR A 287 18.08 -4.80 -3.03
CA THR A 287 19.30 -5.09 -2.27
C THR A 287 19.67 -6.57 -2.41
N ALA A 288 18.70 -7.47 -2.31
CA ALA A 288 18.91 -8.90 -2.51
C ALA A 288 19.40 -9.21 -3.94
N TRP A 289 18.78 -8.62 -4.96
CA TRP A 289 19.18 -8.74 -6.37
C TRP A 289 20.60 -8.24 -6.60
N TYR A 290 20.97 -7.07 -6.06
CA TYR A 290 22.31 -6.50 -6.18
C TYR A 290 23.40 -7.44 -5.60
N TYR A 291 23.15 -8.02 -4.42
CA TYR A 291 24.04 -9.00 -3.80
C TYR A 291 23.86 -10.45 -4.31
N GLY A 292 23.06 -10.68 -5.36
CA GLY A 292 22.82 -12.02 -5.93
C GLY A 292 22.12 -13.02 -4.98
N ARG A 293 21.44 -12.53 -3.95
CA ARG A 293 20.73 -13.35 -2.95
C ARG A 293 19.25 -13.47 -3.27
N ARG A 294 18.65 -14.61 -2.91
CA ARG A 294 17.20 -14.83 -2.95
C ARG A 294 16.63 -14.77 -1.53
N ILE A 295 15.57 -13.98 -1.33
CA ILE A 295 14.80 -13.95 -0.06
C ILE A 295 13.63 -14.94 -0.20
N HIS A 296 13.28 -15.65 0.87
CA HIS A 296 12.10 -16.53 0.85
C HIS A 296 10.79 -15.71 0.84
N PRO A 297 9.76 -16.03 0.02
CA PRO A 297 8.54 -15.23 -0.10
C PRO A 297 7.87 -14.91 1.25
N VAL A 298 7.62 -15.94 2.05
CA VAL A 298 7.00 -15.83 3.39
C VAL A 298 7.85 -15.00 4.36
N LEU A 299 9.18 -15.03 4.23
CA LEU A 299 10.06 -14.21 5.07
C LEU A 299 9.95 -12.73 4.70
N LEU A 300 9.96 -12.43 3.39
CA LEU A 300 9.80 -11.08 2.87
C LEU A 300 8.44 -10.49 3.30
N LEU A 301 7.37 -11.27 3.17
CA LEU A 301 6.01 -10.89 3.53
C LEU A 301 5.88 -10.59 5.03
N LEU A 302 6.25 -11.54 5.91
CA LEU A 302 6.10 -11.38 7.36
C LEU A 302 7.00 -10.26 7.91
N PHE A 303 8.25 -10.16 7.43
CA PHE A 303 9.17 -9.13 7.88
C PHE A 303 8.73 -7.73 7.42
N ALA A 304 8.23 -7.59 6.19
CA ALA A 304 7.65 -6.33 5.71
C ALA A 304 6.39 -5.93 6.49
N ALA A 305 5.51 -6.90 6.82
CA ALA A 305 4.34 -6.64 7.66
C ALA A 305 4.76 -6.14 9.05
N ALA A 306 5.67 -6.86 9.73
CA ALA A 306 6.12 -6.49 11.07
C ALA A 306 6.82 -5.11 11.12
N ILE A 307 7.71 -4.81 10.17
CA ILE A 307 8.41 -3.51 10.15
C ILE A 307 7.46 -2.36 9.80
N THR A 308 6.60 -2.50 8.79
CA THR A 308 5.64 -1.42 8.45
C THR A 308 4.64 -1.16 9.57
N ALA A 309 4.19 -2.20 10.28
CA ALA A 309 3.31 -2.06 11.43
C ALA A 309 4.00 -1.53 12.70
N LEU A 310 5.30 -1.78 12.89
CA LEU A 310 6.06 -1.15 13.99
C LEU A 310 6.27 0.35 13.76
N ILE A 311 6.50 0.77 12.51
CA ILE A 311 6.62 2.18 12.14
C ILE A 311 5.29 2.91 12.37
N ASN A 312 4.17 2.27 12.02
CA ASN A 312 2.85 2.83 12.27
C ASN A 312 1.83 1.77 12.72
N PRO A 313 1.62 1.60 14.04
CA PRO A 313 0.64 0.65 14.61
C PRO A 313 -0.80 0.84 14.13
N LEU A 314 -1.17 2.07 13.72
CA LEU A 314 -2.51 2.39 13.22
C LEU A 314 -2.88 1.53 11.99
N TYR A 315 -1.89 1.09 11.20
CA TYR A 315 -2.14 0.23 10.04
C TYR A 315 -2.83 -1.10 10.40
N ILE A 316 -2.48 -1.71 11.54
CA ILE A 316 -3.15 -2.93 12.02
C ILE A 316 -4.53 -2.62 12.61
N TRP A 317 -4.66 -1.50 13.32
CA TRP A 317 -5.89 -1.24 14.06
C TRP A 317 -7.02 -0.70 13.20
N SER A 318 -6.71 0.06 12.15
CA SER A 318 -7.69 0.92 11.46
C SER A 318 -7.55 1.03 9.94
N ASP A 319 -6.48 0.51 9.32
CA ASP A 319 -6.26 0.62 7.86
C ASP A 319 -6.50 -0.70 7.10
N MET A 320 -7.69 -0.83 6.51
CA MET A 320 -8.04 -2.00 5.69
C MET A 320 -7.20 -2.08 4.40
N GLY A 321 -6.71 -0.96 3.87
CA GLY A 321 -5.87 -0.92 2.67
C GLY A 321 -4.52 -1.61 2.88
N TRP A 322 -3.96 -1.54 4.09
CA TRP A 322 -2.79 -2.32 4.49
C TRP A 322 -3.07 -3.83 4.39
N TYR A 323 -4.18 -4.31 4.97
CA TYR A 323 -4.56 -5.73 4.91
C TYR A 323 -4.79 -6.22 3.47
N LEU A 324 -5.60 -5.51 2.66
CA LEU A 324 -5.80 -5.85 1.25
C LEU A 324 -4.46 -5.92 0.50
N SER A 325 -3.56 -4.97 0.74
CA SER A 325 -2.24 -4.94 0.09
C SER A 325 -1.35 -6.13 0.47
N PHE A 326 -1.43 -6.63 1.70
CA PHE A 326 -0.66 -7.81 2.13
C PHE A 326 -1.29 -9.12 1.66
N PHE A 327 -2.62 -9.24 1.64
CA PHE A 327 -3.31 -10.41 1.10
C PHE A 327 -3.14 -10.54 -0.42
N ALA A 328 -3.29 -9.46 -1.19
CA ALA A 328 -3.01 -9.46 -2.62
C ALA A 328 -1.57 -9.91 -2.91
N PHE A 329 -0.60 -9.37 -2.17
CA PHE A 329 0.81 -9.72 -2.35
C PHE A 329 1.12 -11.17 -1.93
N ALA A 330 0.46 -11.69 -0.89
CA ALA A 330 0.53 -13.11 -0.53
C ALA A 330 -0.05 -14.02 -1.64
N GLY A 331 -1.17 -13.61 -2.25
CA GLY A 331 -1.74 -14.27 -3.42
C GLY A 331 -0.74 -14.38 -4.56
N VAL A 332 -0.16 -13.26 -4.99
CA VAL A 332 0.84 -13.23 -6.07
C VAL A 332 2.12 -14.02 -5.72
N LEU A 333 2.66 -13.90 -4.50
CA LEU A 333 3.93 -14.57 -4.14
C LEU A 333 3.81 -16.07 -3.83
N ILE A 334 2.64 -16.56 -3.45
CA ILE A 334 2.46 -17.93 -2.92
C ILE A 334 1.47 -18.73 -3.77
N VAL A 335 0.31 -18.15 -4.08
CA VAL A 335 -0.78 -18.84 -4.78
C VAL A 335 -0.56 -18.83 -6.29
N ALA A 336 -0.18 -17.69 -6.88
CA ALA A 336 0.06 -17.59 -8.33
C ALA A 336 1.11 -18.61 -8.84
N PRO A 337 2.33 -18.73 -8.26
CA PRO A 337 3.31 -19.70 -8.75
C PRO A 337 2.90 -21.16 -8.52
N LEU A 338 2.07 -21.45 -7.50
CA LEU A 338 1.47 -22.77 -7.31
C LEU A 338 0.46 -23.10 -8.42
N ILE A 339 -0.42 -22.17 -8.76
CA ILE A 339 -1.40 -22.33 -9.86
C ILE A 339 -0.68 -22.45 -11.21
N MET A 340 0.35 -21.61 -11.48
CA MET A 340 1.15 -21.72 -12.70
C MET A 340 1.80 -23.11 -12.82
N HIS A 341 2.37 -23.64 -11.73
CA HIS A 341 2.96 -24.97 -11.73
C HIS A 341 1.94 -26.09 -11.94
N LEU A 342 0.72 -25.94 -11.41
CA LEU A 342 -0.37 -26.90 -11.61
C LEU A 342 -0.90 -26.91 -13.05
N ILE A 343 -0.99 -25.75 -13.71
CA ILE A 343 -1.56 -25.60 -15.07
C ILE A 343 -0.51 -25.87 -16.16
N TYR A 344 0.68 -25.26 -16.04
CA TYR A 344 1.73 -25.31 -17.08
C TYR A 344 2.86 -26.31 -16.77
N GLY A 345 2.92 -26.85 -15.55
CA GLY A 345 3.92 -27.84 -15.15
C GLY A 345 5.35 -27.28 -15.14
N ARG A 346 6.07 -27.53 -16.25
CA ARG A 346 7.43 -27.01 -16.51
C ARG A 346 7.49 -25.98 -17.65
N ASN A 347 6.41 -25.80 -18.39
CA ASN A 347 6.34 -24.84 -19.48
C ASN A 347 6.21 -23.42 -18.89
N GLU A 348 6.81 -22.42 -19.54
CA GLU A 348 6.62 -21.04 -19.14
C GLU A 348 5.22 -20.56 -19.62
N PRO A 349 4.40 -19.91 -18.77
CA PRO A 349 3.09 -19.41 -19.16
C PRO A 349 3.24 -18.30 -20.21
N SER A 350 2.24 -18.12 -21.07
CA SER A 350 2.16 -16.92 -21.91
C SER A 350 2.02 -15.67 -21.03
N PHE A 351 2.44 -14.50 -21.52
CA PHE A 351 2.33 -13.23 -20.80
C PHE A 351 0.90 -12.96 -20.28
N ILE A 352 -0.12 -13.24 -21.09
CA ILE A 352 -1.53 -13.13 -20.72
C ILE A 352 -1.90 -14.17 -19.64
N GLY A 353 -1.42 -15.42 -19.76
CA GLY A 353 -1.63 -16.46 -18.76
C GLY A 353 -1.00 -16.12 -17.41
N GLN A 354 0.20 -15.52 -17.42
CA GLN A 354 0.87 -15.02 -16.22
C GLN A 354 0.03 -13.95 -15.52
N ILE A 355 -0.35 -12.89 -16.23
CA ILE A 355 -1.17 -11.79 -15.67
C ILE A 355 -2.51 -12.33 -15.14
N THR A 356 -3.18 -13.20 -15.91
CA THR A 356 -4.45 -13.82 -15.51
C THR A 356 -4.31 -14.58 -14.19
N ILE A 357 -3.26 -15.40 -14.03
CA ILE A 357 -3.04 -16.18 -12.81
C ILE A 357 -2.62 -15.29 -11.64
N GLU A 358 -1.77 -14.27 -11.86
CA GLU A 358 -1.39 -13.32 -10.81
C GLU A 358 -2.60 -12.52 -10.31
N THR A 359 -3.45 -12.02 -11.21
CA THR A 359 -4.70 -11.31 -10.88
C THR A 359 -5.67 -12.24 -10.14
N LEU A 360 -5.92 -13.44 -10.65
CA LEU A 360 -6.81 -14.41 -10.00
C LEU A 360 -6.32 -14.79 -8.60
N ALA A 361 -5.01 -15.03 -8.43
CA ALA A 361 -4.41 -15.37 -7.15
C ALA A 361 -4.47 -14.21 -6.14
N ALA A 362 -4.30 -12.96 -6.60
CA ALA A 362 -4.49 -11.77 -5.77
C ALA A 362 -5.96 -11.65 -5.32
N GLN A 363 -6.90 -11.74 -6.28
CA GLN A 363 -8.34 -11.66 -6.03
C GLN A 363 -8.80 -12.74 -5.05
N LEU A 364 -8.43 -14.01 -5.25
CA LEU A 364 -8.79 -15.11 -4.33
C LEU A 364 -8.38 -14.85 -2.87
N MET A 365 -7.26 -14.16 -2.65
CA MET A 365 -6.81 -13.81 -1.29
C MET A 365 -7.48 -12.54 -0.73
N THR A 366 -7.83 -11.56 -1.56
CA THR A 366 -8.49 -10.32 -1.10
C THR A 366 -10.00 -10.40 -1.02
N LEU A 367 -10.64 -11.25 -1.83
CA LEU A 367 -12.09 -11.27 -2.00
C LEU A 367 -12.88 -11.47 -0.70
N PRO A 368 -12.53 -12.41 0.20
CA PRO A 368 -13.28 -12.58 1.45
C PRO A 368 -13.22 -11.34 2.34
N LEU A 369 -12.08 -10.65 2.37
CA LEU A 369 -11.93 -9.39 3.10
C LEU A 369 -12.72 -8.24 2.44
N ILE A 370 -12.76 -8.16 1.11
CA ILE A 370 -13.55 -7.15 0.38
C ILE A 370 -15.04 -7.34 0.68
N MET A 371 -15.55 -8.58 0.59
CA MET A 371 -16.94 -8.92 0.89
C MET A 371 -17.30 -8.69 2.37
N PHE A 372 -16.36 -8.85 3.29
CA PHE A 372 -16.57 -8.55 4.72
C PHE A 372 -16.56 -7.04 5.03
N VAL A 373 -15.62 -6.28 4.45
CA VAL A 373 -15.41 -4.86 4.79
C VAL A 373 -16.31 -3.92 3.98
N PHE A 374 -16.47 -4.18 2.68
CA PHE A 374 -17.18 -3.30 1.76
C PHE A 374 -18.54 -3.85 1.33
N GLY A 375 -18.79 -5.15 1.51
CA GLY A 375 -20.06 -5.79 1.15
C GLY A 375 -20.27 -5.98 -0.35
N VAL A 376 -19.24 -5.82 -1.19
CA VAL A 376 -19.34 -5.86 -2.65
C VAL A 376 -18.54 -7.04 -3.23
N PHE A 377 -19.10 -7.68 -4.25
CA PHE A 377 -18.43 -8.66 -5.11
C PHE A 377 -18.53 -8.23 -6.58
N SER A 378 -17.39 -8.05 -7.25
CA SER A 378 -17.34 -7.59 -8.66
C SER A 378 -16.77 -8.68 -9.59
N PRO A 379 -17.61 -9.56 -10.18
CA PRO A 379 -17.13 -10.65 -11.03
C PRO A 379 -16.35 -10.14 -12.26
N LEU A 380 -16.79 -9.02 -12.85
CA LEU A 380 -16.13 -8.41 -14.01
C LEU A 380 -14.76 -7.82 -13.71
N SER A 381 -14.35 -7.73 -12.43
CA SER A 381 -13.02 -7.25 -12.06
C SER A 381 -11.90 -8.07 -12.72
N LEU A 382 -12.04 -9.40 -12.83
CA LEU A 382 -11.02 -10.23 -13.51
C LEU A 382 -10.88 -9.85 -14.99
N LEU A 383 -12.00 -9.73 -15.71
CA LEU A 383 -12.01 -9.36 -17.13
C LEU A 383 -11.45 -7.95 -17.34
N ALA A 384 -11.88 -6.99 -16.52
CA ALA A 384 -11.42 -5.61 -16.57
C ALA A 384 -9.91 -5.52 -16.32
N ASN A 385 -9.38 -6.25 -15.33
CA ASN A 385 -7.94 -6.33 -15.09
C ASN A 385 -7.17 -6.92 -16.30
N ILE A 386 -7.67 -7.98 -16.93
CA ILE A 386 -7.01 -8.59 -18.11
C ILE A 386 -6.95 -7.62 -19.29
N LEU A 387 -7.98 -6.80 -19.52
CA LEU A 387 -8.03 -5.84 -20.62
C LEU A 387 -7.25 -4.54 -20.33
N ILE A 388 -7.25 -4.08 -19.08
CA ILE A 388 -6.74 -2.75 -18.71
C ILE A 388 -5.31 -2.81 -18.15
N VAL A 389 -4.98 -3.79 -17.30
CA VAL A 389 -3.68 -3.82 -16.59
C VAL A 389 -2.47 -3.93 -17.53
N PRO A 390 -2.47 -4.76 -18.60
CA PRO A 390 -1.34 -4.85 -19.52
C PRO A 390 -0.99 -3.52 -20.22
N LEU A 391 -1.94 -2.59 -20.31
CA LEU A 391 -1.77 -1.29 -20.96
C LEU A 391 -1.24 -0.20 -20.02
N ILE A 392 -1.38 -0.36 -18.70
CA ILE A 392 -0.90 0.62 -17.70
C ILE A 392 0.58 0.98 -17.88
N PRO A 393 1.54 0.05 -18.08
CA PRO A 393 2.95 0.43 -18.25
C PRO A 393 3.17 1.35 -19.46
N LEU A 394 2.43 1.14 -20.54
CA LEU A 394 2.52 1.94 -21.76
C LEU A 394 1.83 3.29 -21.59
N ALA A 395 0.65 3.33 -20.96
CA ALA A 395 -0.06 4.55 -20.60
C ALA A 395 0.77 5.43 -19.64
N MET A 396 1.38 4.83 -18.61
CA MET A 396 2.30 5.51 -17.68
C MET A 396 3.51 6.09 -18.41
N LEU A 397 4.19 5.31 -19.25
CA LEU A 397 5.38 5.77 -19.97
C LEU A 397 5.03 6.89 -20.97
N GLY A 398 3.94 6.73 -21.74
CA GLY A 398 3.47 7.76 -22.67
C GLY A 398 3.08 9.04 -21.96
N THR A 399 2.32 8.95 -20.86
CA THR A 399 1.94 10.12 -20.03
C THR A 399 3.16 10.79 -19.42
N PHE A 400 4.17 10.03 -19.01
CA PHE A 400 5.42 10.58 -18.48
C PHE A 400 6.19 11.38 -19.55
N VAL A 401 6.35 10.82 -20.75
CA VAL A 401 6.97 11.52 -21.87
C VAL A 401 6.17 12.76 -22.26
N ALA A 402 4.86 12.65 -22.40
CA ALA A 402 3.97 13.77 -22.72
C ALA A 402 4.05 14.90 -21.68
N GLY A 403 4.07 14.56 -20.39
CA GLY A 403 4.22 15.53 -19.29
C GLY A 403 5.57 16.22 -19.26
N VAL A 404 6.67 15.49 -19.47
CA VAL A 404 8.03 16.08 -19.55
C VAL A 404 8.13 17.01 -20.77
N VAL A 405 7.64 16.59 -21.94
CA VAL A 405 7.60 17.45 -23.13
C VAL A 405 6.70 18.67 -22.90
N GLY A 406 5.57 18.50 -22.21
CA GLY A 406 4.65 19.59 -21.85
C GLY A 406 5.24 20.69 -20.96
N ILE A 407 6.27 20.39 -20.18
CA ILE A 407 7.02 21.40 -19.39
C ILE A 407 7.90 22.27 -20.32
N PHE A 408 8.64 21.65 -21.25
CA PHE A 408 9.68 22.33 -22.02
C PHE A 408 9.22 22.83 -23.40
N LEU A 409 8.25 22.16 -24.02
CA LEU A 409 7.81 22.35 -25.41
C LEU A 409 6.27 22.23 -25.51
N PRO A 410 5.49 23.11 -24.84
CA PRO A 410 4.04 22.98 -24.74
C PRO A 410 3.33 22.91 -26.10
N TYR A 411 3.83 23.63 -27.12
CA TYR A 411 3.26 23.64 -28.47
C TYR A 411 3.37 22.30 -29.23
N VAL A 412 4.30 21.43 -28.85
CA VAL A 412 4.51 20.11 -29.47
C VAL A 412 3.97 18.98 -28.58
N ALA A 413 3.69 19.26 -27.31
CA ALA A 413 3.31 18.27 -26.32
C ALA A 413 2.05 17.47 -26.69
N SER A 414 1.09 18.09 -27.38
CA SER A 414 -0.13 17.44 -27.88
C SER A 414 0.17 16.22 -28.78
N TRP A 415 1.19 16.30 -29.65
CA TRP A 415 1.60 15.18 -30.50
C TRP A 415 2.09 13.98 -29.69
N PHE A 416 2.84 14.23 -28.62
CA PHE A 416 3.29 13.20 -27.68
C PHE A 416 2.15 12.69 -26.78
N GLY A 417 1.10 13.49 -26.59
CA GLY A 417 -0.11 13.13 -25.87
C GLY A 417 -1.09 12.24 -26.65
N LEU A 418 -1.04 12.20 -27.98
CA LEU A 418 -1.98 11.41 -28.80
C LEU A 418 -1.97 9.91 -28.44
N LEU A 419 -0.79 9.28 -28.35
CA LEU A 419 -0.65 7.86 -28.04
C LEU A 419 -1.16 7.50 -26.62
N PRO A 420 -0.70 8.15 -25.53
CA PRO A 420 -1.23 7.87 -24.20
C PRO A 420 -2.72 8.23 -24.10
N SER A 421 -3.18 9.30 -24.77
CA SER A 421 -4.61 9.64 -24.80
C SER A 421 -5.45 8.52 -25.43
N ALA A 422 -5.02 7.94 -26.55
CA ALA A 422 -5.76 6.84 -27.20
C ALA A 422 -5.82 5.58 -26.33
N ILE A 423 -4.71 5.24 -25.65
CA ILE A 423 -4.64 4.09 -24.74
C ILE A 423 -5.53 4.31 -23.52
N ILE A 424 -5.45 5.48 -22.89
CA ILE A 424 -6.23 5.82 -21.71
C ILE A 424 -7.72 5.93 -22.06
N TRP A 425 -8.07 6.51 -23.21
CA TRP A 425 -9.44 6.54 -23.70
C TRP A 425 -10.00 5.13 -23.90
N TYR A 426 -9.24 4.21 -24.50
CA TYR A 426 -9.64 2.80 -24.57
C TYR A 426 -9.88 2.18 -23.18
N MET A 427 -9.00 2.43 -22.20
CA MET A 427 -9.18 1.94 -20.83
C MET A 427 -10.45 2.49 -20.17
N ILE A 428 -10.78 3.77 -20.41
CA ILE A 428 -11.99 4.43 -19.92
C ILE A 428 -13.24 3.83 -20.58
N SER A 429 -13.26 3.72 -21.91
CA SER A 429 -14.41 3.15 -22.64
C SER A 429 -14.67 1.69 -22.25
N ILE A 430 -13.62 0.87 -22.07
CA ILE A 430 -13.77 -0.50 -21.57
C ILE A 430 -14.28 -0.52 -20.12
N SER A 431 -13.88 0.45 -19.27
CA SER A 431 -14.41 0.55 -17.91
C SER A 431 -15.90 0.86 -17.91
N GLN A 432 -16.33 1.85 -18.70
CA GLN A 432 -17.75 2.22 -18.86
C GLN A 432 -18.58 1.03 -19.37
N ILE A 433 -18.16 0.42 -20.48
CA ILE A 433 -18.86 -0.73 -21.09
C ILE A 433 -19.01 -1.91 -20.11
N LEU A 434 -18.02 -2.15 -19.23
CA LEU A 434 -18.08 -3.21 -18.24
C LEU A 434 -18.85 -2.81 -16.96
N ALA A 435 -18.88 -1.53 -16.59
CA ALA A 435 -19.63 -1.03 -15.44
C ALA A 435 -21.14 -1.06 -15.70
N ASP A 436 -21.58 -0.66 -16.91
CA ASP A 436 -22.97 -0.67 -17.39
C ASP A 436 -23.63 -2.06 -17.42
N VAL A 437 -22.84 -3.14 -17.34
CA VAL A 437 -23.38 -4.51 -17.29
C VAL A 437 -24.11 -4.73 -15.98
N SER A 438 -25.37 -5.17 -16.04
CA SER A 438 -26.26 -5.35 -14.88
C SER A 438 -25.79 -6.32 -13.79
N TRP A 439 -24.75 -7.11 -14.05
CA TRP A 439 -24.09 -8.03 -13.11
C TRP A 439 -22.62 -7.66 -12.85
N SER A 440 -22.25 -6.41 -13.11
CA SER A 440 -20.88 -5.87 -12.89
C SER A 440 -20.44 -5.96 -11.43
N HIS A 441 -21.39 -5.79 -10.51
CA HIS A 441 -21.23 -5.94 -9.07
C HIS A 441 -22.47 -6.59 -8.42
N PHE A 442 -22.27 -7.14 -7.23
CA PHE A 442 -23.30 -7.67 -6.36
C PHE A 442 -23.03 -7.21 -4.92
N ASP A 443 -24.06 -6.69 -4.24
CA ASP A 443 -24.00 -6.37 -2.82
C ASP A 443 -24.12 -7.66 -1.98
N LEU A 444 -22.99 -8.32 -1.75
CA LEU A 444 -22.89 -9.56 -0.99
C LEU A 444 -21.95 -9.39 0.21
N ALA A 445 -22.51 -8.92 1.32
CA ALA A 445 -21.84 -8.86 2.61
C ALA A 445 -21.77 -10.24 3.28
N ILE A 446 -20.59 -10.61 3.79
CA ILE A 446 -20.37 -11.85 4.54
C ILE A 446 -20.04 -11.58 6.01
N SER A 447 -20.37 -12.52 6.90
CA SER A 447 -20.02 -12.42 8.32
C SER A 447 -18.52 -12.68 8.56
N ALA A 448 -17.98 -12.13 9.64
CA ALA A 448 -16.58 -12.34 10.04
C ALA A 448 -16.24 -13.83 10.24
N SER A 449 -17.17 -14.61 10.81
CA SER A 449 -16.98 -16.05 11.00
C SER A 449 -16.94 -16.82 9.68
N PHE A 450 -17.76 -16.43 8.70
CA PHE A 450 -17.74 -17.03 7.36
C PHE A 450 -16.47 -16.64 6.59
N MET A 451 -16.01 -15.39 6.69
CA MET A 451 -14.72 -14.96 6.15
C MET A 451 -13.55 -15.79 6.72
N VAL A 452 -13.51 -15.99 8.05
CA VAL A 452 -12.49 -16.83 8.70
C VAL A 452 -12.58 -18.28 8.24
N LEU A 453 -13.79 -18.83 8.09
CA LEU A 453 -13.99 -20.18 7.55
C LEU A 453 -13.44 -20.32 6.13
N ILE A 454 -13.73 -19.36 5.24
CA ILE A 454 -13.18 -19.34 3.87
C ILE A 454 -11.64 -19.32 3.90
N TYR A 455 -11.02 -18.49 4.74
CA TYR A 455 -9.57 -18.46 4.88
C TYR A 455 -9.00 -19.78 5.43
N ILE A 456 -9.63 -20.40 6.42
CA ILE A 456 -9.18 -21.70 6.96
C ILE A 456 -9.27 -22.79 5.88
N VAL A 457 -10.43 -22.94 5.23
CA VAL A 457 -10.64 -23.94 4.17
C VAL A 457 -9.70 -23.70 2.99
N GLY A 458 -9.54 -22.45 2.56
CA GLY A 458 -8.62 -22.06 1.48
C GLY A 458 -7.16 -22.39 1.81
N ASN A 459 -6.69 -22.10 3.03
CA ASN A 459 -5.32 -22.44 3.45
C ASN A 459 -5.10 -23.95 3.57
N ILE A 460 -6.08 -24.71 4.06
CA ILE A 460 -6.03 -26.19 4.08
C ILE A 460 -5.96 -26.74 2.65
N TRP A 461 -6.78 -26.23 1.73
CA TRP A 461 -6.79 -26.64 0.33
C TRP A 461 -5.47 -26.32 -0.38
N LEU A 462 -4.93 -25.11 -0.19
CA LEU A 462 -3.59 -24.74 -0.68
C LEU A 462 -2.50 -25.66 -0.13
N TRP A 463 -2.52 -25.97 1.17
CA TRP A 463 -1.55 -26.90 1.78
C TRP A 463 -1.64 -28.32 1.19
N LEU A 464 -2.85 -28.83 0.96
CA LEU A 464 -3.07 -30.12 0.30
C LEU A 464 -2.55 -30.11 -1.15
N LEU A 465 -2.77 -29.03 -1.90
CA LEU A 465 -2.25 -28.87 -3.26
C LEU A 465 -0.72 -28.84 -3.29
N MET A 466 -0.08 -28.05 -2.42
CA MET A 466 1.38 -27.99 -2.31
C MET A 466 1.98 -29.37 -1.97
N ARG A 467 1.32 -30.13 -1.08
CA ARG A 467 1.75 -31.48 -0.72
C ARG A 467 1.58 -32.49 -1.86
N ARG A 468 0.54 -32.35 -2.69
CA ARG A 468 0.32 -33.22 -3.86
C ARG A 468 1.27 -32.90 -5.02
N SER A 469 1.63 -31.63 -5.23
CA SER A 469 2.50 -31.20 -6.34
C SER A 469 4.00 -31.29 -6.05
N ASN A 470 4.41 -31.61 -4.81
CA ASN A 470 5.80 -31.50 -4.34
C ASN A 470 6.43 -30.10 -4.59
N PHE A 471 5.59 -29.06 -4.70
CA PHE A 471 6.03 -27.73 -5.09
C PHE A 471 6.85 -27.06 -3.97
N ASN A 472 8.05 -26.57 -4.32
CA ASN A 472 8.92 -25.88 -3.38
C ASN A 472 8.83 -24.36 -3.59
N LEU A 473 8.39 -23.62 -2.56
CA LEU A 473 8.33 -22.15 -2.58
C LEU A 473 9.69 -21.48 -2.87
N LEU A 474 10.81 -22.17 -2.66
CA LEU A 474 12.15 -21.67 -2.98
C LEU A 474 12.52 -21.77 -4.48
N SER A 475 11.82 -22.60 -5.27
CA SER A 475 12.03 -22.68 -6.72
C SER A 475 11.18 -21.68 -7.52
N ALA A 476 10.19 -21.04 -6.90
CA ALA A 476 9.48 -19.90 -7.51
C ALA A 476 10.49 -18.76 -7.80
N ARG A 477 10.59 -18.34 -9.06
CA ARG A 477 11.41 -17.18 -9.44
C ARG A 477 10.72 -15.92 -8.90
N ILE A 478 11.32 -15.30 -7.88
CA ILE A 478 10.92 -13.97 -7.36
C ILE A 478 11.58 -12.84 -8.18
N THR A 479 12.47 -13.20 -9.11
CA THR A 479 13.35 -12.29 -9.83
C THR A 479 13.02 -12.25 -11.30
N ASP A 480 12.03 -11.43 -11.65
CA ASP A 480 11.99 -10.65 -12.89
C ASP A 480 11.41 -9.27 -12.58
#